data_AF-A0A9W7B500-F1
#
_entry.id   AF-A0A9W7B500-F1
#
_cell.length_a   1.000
_cell.length_b   1.000
_cell.length_c   1.000
_cell.angle_alpha   90.00
_cell.angle_beta   90.00
_cell.angle_gamma   90.00
#
_symmetry.space_group_name_H-M   'P 1'
#
loop_
_entity.id
_entity.type
_entity.pdbx_description
1 polymer ?
#
loop_
_entity_poly.entity_id
_entity_poly.type
_entity_poly.pdbx_seq_one_letter_code
_entity_poly.pdbx_strand_id
1 'polypeptide(L)'
;MYEERLHLCFEIQGSVTPLPQPGNPKPRVFRLNEDNGVINRYGFNSSGLATVKSNLVKSYEGLDFVKKYHDLGDDEVGIIGVNFGKNTQSSDATADYVKGIKTLGPLSSYIVINVSCPNIKNLTKLQNDLKPLLEECSKARDEVCKEKMMFVKVGPDLSEGEQRGAKRRCAGRFVIDIVEIYS
;
A
#
# COMPACT_ATOMS: atom_id res chain seq x y z
N MET A 1 18.35 26.18 14.19
CA MET A 1 17.16 25.79 14.97
C MET A 1 16.55 24.62 14.23
N TYR A 2 16.46 23.49 14.94
CA TYR A 2 16.10 22.14 14.51
C TYR A 2 15.15 22.04 13.31
N GLU A 3 15.67 21.61 12.15
CA GLU A 3 14.85 20.87 11.20
C GLU A 3 14.65 19.48 11.81
N GLU A 4 13.52 19.27 12.48
CA GLU A 4 13.05 17.95 12.84
C GLU A 4 12.76 17.19 11.54
N ARG A 5 13.79 16.52 10.99
CA ARG A 5 13.56 15.38 10.10
C ARG A 5 12.78 14.37 10.93
N LEU A 6 11.49 14.23 10.65
CA LEU A 6 10.69 13.12 11.13
C LEU A 6 11.41 11.84 10.69
N HIS A 7 12.17 11.23 11.61
CA HIS A 7 12.81 9.93 11.44
C HIS A 7 11.73 8.84 11.47
N LEU A 8 10.74 8.90 10.58
CA LEU A 8 9.94 7.73 10.26
C LEU A 8 10.84 6.79 9.48
N CYS A 9 11.38 5.78 10.15
CA CYS A 9 12.13 4.72 9.49
C CYS A 9 11.25 3.88 8.53
N PHE A 10 9.92 4.10 8.50
CA PHE A 10 8.96 3.40 7.66
C PHE A 10 7.97 4.38 7.02
N GLU A 11 8.02 4.56 5.70
CA GLU A 11 7.02 5.34 4.94
C GLU A 11 6.17 4.39 4.08
N ILE A 12 4.86 4.66 3.94
CA ILE A 12 3.98 3.93 3.03
C ILE A 12 3.50 4.88 1.95
N GLN A 13 3.96 4.66 0.72
CA GLN A 13 3.46 5.39 -0.44
C GLN A 13 2.16 4.78 -0.95
N GLY A 14 1.10 5.59 -1.04
CA GLY A 14 -0.17 5.19 -1.67
C GLY A 14 -1.43 5.38 -0.81
N SER A 15 -2.56 4.77 -1.16
CA SER A 15 -2.70 3.71 -2.17
C SER A 15 -2.47 4.18 -3.61
N VAL A 16 -1.51 3.54 -4.28
CA VAL A 16 -1.14 3.78 -5.68
C VAL A 16 -1.99 2.91 -6.59
N THR A 17 -2.57 3.53 -7.61
CA THR A 17 -3.36 2.88 -8.67
C THR A 17 -2.58 2.84 -9.98
N PRO A 18 -2.89 1.92 -10.92
CA PRO A 18 -2.24 1.90 -12.23
C PRO A 18 -2.25 3.23 -12.99
N LEU A 19 -3.44 3.80 -13.14
CA LEU A 19 -3.68 5.07 -13.80
C LEU A 19 -3.90 6.19 -12.77
N PRO A 20 -3.55 7.44 -13.09
CA PRO A 20 -3.92 8.58 -12.26
C PRO A 20 -5.43 8.69 -12.09
N GLN A 21 -5.89 9.06 -10.89
CA GLN A 21 -7.30 9.35 -10.66
C GLN A 21 -7.47 10.38 -9.53
N PRO A 22 -8.46 11.28 -9.63
CA PRO A 22 -8.62 12.38 -8.68
C PRO A 22 -9.19 11.96 -7.32
N GLY A 23 -9.79 10.76 -7.22
CA GLY A 23 -10.60 10.31 -6.09
C GLY A 23 -12.02 10.90 -6.10
N ASN A 24 -12.74 10.78 -4.98
CA ASN A 24 -14.10 11.29 -4.83
C ASN A 24 -14.14 12.84 -4.79
N PRO A 25 -15.26 13.49 -5.16
CA PRO A 25 -15.39 14.95 -5.07
C PRO A 25 -15.13 15.50 -3.65
N LYS A 26 -14.63 16.74 -3.56
CA LYS A 26 -14.47 17.47 -2.29
C LYS A 26 -15.83 18.07 -1.85
N PRO A 27 -16.08 18.25 -0.53
CA PRO A 27 -15.23 17.89 0.62
C PRO A 27 -15.28 16.40 0.97
N ARG A 28 -14.12 15.87 1.38
CA ARG A 28 -13.90 14.41 1.54
C ARG A 28 -13.01 14.02 2.72
N VAL A 29 -12.71 14.96 3.61
CA VAL A 29 -12.01 14.75 4.88
C VAL A 29 -12.61 15.70 5.90
N PHE A 30 -12.92 15.17 7.08
CA PHE A 30 -13.59 15.88 8.17
C PHE A 30 -12.89 15.50 9.47
N ARG A 31 -12.50 16.48 10.27
CA ARG A 31 -11.92 16.26 11.60
C ARG A 31 -13.02 16.37 12.63
N LEU A 32 -13.03 15.43 13.59
CA LEU A 32 -13.89 15.42 14.76
C LEU A 32 -12.98 15.69 15.95
N ASN A 33 -12.83 16.95 16.34
CA ASN A 33 -11.80 17.33 17.31
C ASN A 33 -12.10 16.79 18.71
N GLU A 34 -13.39 16.76 19.07
CA GLU A 34 -13.89 16.28 20.35
C GLU A 34 -13.64 14.78 20.54
N ASP A 35 -13.74 14.01 19.45
CA ASP A 35 -13.55 12.56 19.44
C ASP A 35 -12.11 12.14 19.08
N ASN A 36 -11.21 13.11 18.84
CA ASN A 36 -9.89 12.88 18.24
C ASN A 36 -9.96 12.04 16.95
N GLY A 37 -11.03 12.20 16.17
CA GLY A 37 -11.37 11.36 15.02
C GLY A 37 -11.18 12.04 13.67
N VAL A 38 -11.09 11.24 12.61
CA VAL A 38 -11.09 11.72 11.22
C VAL A 38 -11.96 10.83 10.34
N ILE A 39 -12.99 11.42 9.73
CA ILE A 39 -13.77 10.76 8.69
C ILE A 39 -13.20 11.15 7.33
N ASN A 40 -12.88 10.16 6.49
CA ASN A 40 -12.43 10.41 5.12
C ASN A 40 -13.19 9.56 4.10
N ARG A 41 -13.36 10.14 2.90
CA ARG A 41 -13.97 9.49 1.75
C ARG A 41 -13.18 9.75 0.48
N TYR A 42 -11.86 9.60 0.54
CA TYR A 42 -10.95 9.95 -0.55
C TYR A 42 -11.17 9.14 -1.84
N GLY A 43 -11.43 7.85 -1.74
CA GLY A 43 -11.65 6.98 -2.91
C GLY A 43 -10.41 6.81 -3.80
N PHE A 44 -9.25 6.50 -3.19
CA PHE A 44 -7.96 6.32 -3.88
C PHE A 44 -7.60 7.46 -4.84
N ASN A 45 -7.47 8.70 -4.35
CA ASN A 45 -6.80 9.73 -5.15
C ASN A 45 -5.31 9.37 -5.32
N SER A 46 -4.86 9.20 -6.56
CA SER A 46 -3.53 8.66 -6.87
C SER A 46 -2.98 9.33 -8.13
N SER A 47 -1.68 9.61 -8.14
CA SER A 47 -0.96 10.14 -9.30
C SER A 47 -0.60 9.07 -10.33
N GLY A 48 -0.88 7.79 -10.05
CA GLY A 48 -0.60 6.68 -10.95
C GLY A 48 0.81 6.10 -10.82
N LEU A 49 1.00 4.87 -11.31
CA LEU A 49 2.27 4.15 -11.18
C LEU A 49 3.45 4.88 -11.84
N ALA A 50 3.24 5.50 -13.00
CA ALA A 50 4.32 6.16 -13.75
C ALA A 50 4.94 7.32 -12.96
N THR A 51 4.10 8.17 -12.37
CA THR A 51 4.54 9.30 -11.56
C THR A 51 5.20 8.83 -10.27
N VAL A 52 4.61 7.85 -9.57
CA VAL A 52 5.20 7.31 -8.34
C VAL A 52 6.55 6.65 -8.62
N LYS A 53 6.68 5.89 -9.73
CA LYS A 53 7.95 5.30 -10.15
C LYS A 53 9.03 6.35 -10.34
N SER A 54 8.73 7.41 -11.07
CA SER A 54 9.68 8.51 -11.31
C SER A 54 10.13 9.16 -10.00
N ASN A 55 9.20 9.38 -9.06
CA ASN A 55 9.52 9.99 -7.77
C ASN A 55 10.40 9.09 -6.90
N LEU A 56 10.11 7.78 -6.86
CA LEU A 56 10.91 6.82 -6.10
C LEU A 56 12.33 6.72 -6.64
N VAL A 57 12.49 6.60 -7.96
CA VAL A 57 13.83 6.56 -8.59
C VAL A 57 14.66 7.79 -8.23
N LYS A 58 14.07 8.99 -8.35
CA LYS A 58 14.75 10.24 -7.95
C LYS A 58 15.10 10.28 -6.46
N SER A 59 14.24 9.72 -5.61
CA SER A 59 14.49 9.66 -4.17
C SER A 59 15.67 8.75 -3.86
N TYR A 60 15.77 7.59 -4.52
CA TYR A 60 16.93 6.69 -4.39
C TYR A 60 18.23 7.30 -4.92
N GLU A 61 18.20 8.00 -6.06
CA GLU A 61 19.38 8.76 -6.54
C GLU A 61 19.83 9.81 -5.52
N GLY A 62 18.88 10.49 -4.86
CA GLY A 62 19.15 11.41 -3.77
C GLY A 62 19.73 10.72 -2.53
N LEU A 63 19.27 9.51 -2.20
CA LEU A 63 19.80 8.72 -1.09
C LEU A 63 21.20 8.18 -1.36
N ASP A 64 21.51 7.74 -2.59
CA ASP A 64 22.87 7.36 -2.98
C ASP A 64 23.82 8.56 -2.88
N PHE A 65 23.35 9.76 -3.23
CA PHE A 65 24.09 11.00 -2.99
C PHE A 65 24.27 11.26 -1.49
N VAL A 66 23.23 11.16 -0.66
CA VAL A 66 23.32 11.36 0.80
C VAL A 66 24.25 10.34 1.46
N LYS A 67 24.17 9.05 1.10
CA LYS A 67 25.10 7.99 1.54
C LYS A 67 26.55 8.25 1.12
N LYS A 68 26.75 8.87 -0.05
CA LYS A 68 28.10 9.22 -0.53
C LYS A 68 28.70 10.40 0.26
N TYR A 69 27.87 11.28 0.82
CA TYR A 69 28.29 12.47 1.56
C TYR A 69 28.21 12.34 3.09
N HIS A 70 27.53 11.31 3.61
CA HIS A 70 27.44 11.02 5.04
C HIS A 70 27.69 9.53 5.30
N ASP A 71 28.45 9.26 6.36
CA ASP A 71 28.82 7.94 6.90
C ASP A 71 27.62 7.21 7.54
N LEU A 72 26.46 7.27 6.88
CA LEU A 72 25.23 6.66 7.36
C LEU A 72 25.34 5.15 7.18
N GLY A 73 25.36 4.42 8.30
CA GLY A 73 25.34 2.97 8.29
C GLY A 73 24.12 2.41 7.56
N ASP A 74 24.15 1.11 7.22
CA ASP A 74 23.05 0.43 6.52
C ASP A 74 21.68 0.56 7.20
N ASP A 75 21.64 0.92 8.49
CA ASP A 75 20.42 1.12 9.29
C ASP A 75 19.68 2.43 9.03
N GLU A 76 20.25 3.38 8.28
CA GLU A 76 19.63 4.69 7.98
C GLU A 76 18.98 4.77 6.59
N VAL A 77 18.96 3.66 5.84
CA VAL A 77 18.24 3.58 4.57
C VAL A 77 16.74 3.50 4.87
N GLY A 78 16.01 4.59 4.65
CA GLY A 78 14.57 4.65 4.88
C GLY A 78 13.82 3.48 4.23
N ILE A 79 12.97 2.80 5.01
CA ILE A 79 12.19 1.66 4.53
C ILE A 79 10.94 2.20 3.85
N ILE A 80 10.83 2.01 2.54
CA ILE A 80 9.70 2.49 1.74
C ILE A 80 8.78 1.33 1.38
N GLY A 81 7.60 1.28 2.00
CA GLY A 81 6.50 0.43 1.61
C GLY A 81 5.69 1.02 0.47
N VAL A 82 5.17 0.19 -0.45
CA VAL A 82 4.20 0.65 -1.45
C VAL A 82 2.87 -0.04 -1.23
N ASN A 83 1.83 0.78 -1.05
CA ASN A 83 0.46 0.34 -0.89
C ASN A 83 -0.26 0.42 -2.22
N PHE A 84 -0.71 -0.71 -2.76
CA PHE A 84 -1.41 -0.79 -4.04
C PHE A 84 -2.92 -0.82 -3.85
N GLY A 85 -3.62 -0.15 -4.75
CA GLY A 85 -5.07 -0.22 -4.91
C GLY A 85 -5.46 -0.35 -6.38
N LYS A 86 -6.70 -0.76 -6.63
CA LYS A 86 -7.25 -0.78 -7.99
C LYS A 86 -7.72 0.61 -8.45
N ASN A 87 -7.75 0.85 -9.75
CA ASN A 87 -8.47 2.01 -10.29
C ASN A 87 -9.98 1.87 -10.07
N THR A 88 -10.67 2.97 -9.80
CA THR A 88 -12.11 2.96 -9.47
C THR A 88 -12.95 2.34 -10.59
N GLN A 89 -12.65 2.68 -11.84
CA GLN A 89 -13.35 2.21 -13.04
C GLN A 89 -12.84 0.86 -13.57
N SER A 90 -11.79 0.28 -12.97
CA SER A 90 -11.26 -1.00 -13.43
C SER A 90 -12.25 -2.13 -13.15
N SER A 91 -12.50 -2.92 -14.20
CA SER A 91 -13.28 -4.16 -14.17
C SER A 91 -12.48 -5.35 -13.64
N ASP A 92 -11.15 -5.31 -13.76
CA ASP A 92 -10.24 -6.35 -13.29
C ASP A 92 -9.33 -5.78 -12.20
N ALA A 93 -9.76 -5.96 -10.95
CA ALA A 93 -8.98 -5.52 -9.80
C ALA A 93 -7.65 -6.26 -9.69
N THR A 94 -7.61 -7.56 -9.99
CA THR A 94 -6.41 -8.40 -9.86
C THR A 94 -5.31 -7.93 -10.81
N ALA A 95 -5.67 -7.63 -12.06
CA ALA A 95 -4.72 -7.08 -13.03
C ALA A 95 -4.10 -5.75 -12.55
N ASP A 96 -4.88 -4.89 -11.89
CA ASP A 96 -4.37 -3.63 -11.35
C ASP A 96 -3.32 -3.85 -10.26
N TYR A 97 -3.57 -4.76 -9.30
CA TYR A 97 -2.60 -5.08 -8.25
C TYR A 97 -1.33 -5.71 -8.83
N VAL A 98 -1.47 -6.70 -9.73
CA VAL A 98 -0.34 -7.35 -10.41
C VAL A 98 0.51 -6.33 -11.16
N LYS A 99 -0.12 -5.41 -11.90
CA LYS A 99 0.58 -4.33 -12.61
C LYS A 99 1.33 -3.41 -11.64
N GLY A 100 0.72 -3.08 -10.49
CA GLY A 100 1.36 -2.32 -9.43
C GLY A 100 2.64 -3.00 -8.92
N ILE A 101 2.53 -4.28 -8.54
CA ILE A 101 3.64 -5.10 -8.04
C ILE A 101 4.78 -5.18 -9.06
N LYS A 102 4.48 -5.51 -10.31
CA LYS A 102 5.49 -5.59 -11.37
C LYS A 102 6.21 -4.26 -11.62
N THR A 103 5.53 -3.13 -11.37
CA THR A 103 6.07 -1.80 -11.67
C THR A 103 6.89 -1.21 -10.53
N LEU A 104 6.40 -1.31 -9.29
CA LEU A 104 6.98 -0.65 -8.12
C LEU A 104 7.53 -1.60 -7.07
N GLY A 105 7.21 -2.90 -7.14
CA GLY A 105 7.73 -3.92 -6.22
C GLY A 105 9.27 -3.92 -6.12
N PRO A 106 10.01 -3.90 -7.25
CA PRO A 106 11.47 -3.83 -7.23
C PRO A 106 12.03 -2.54 -6.58
N LEU A 107 11.21 -1.49 -6.47
CA LEU A 107 11.58 -0.20 -5.89
C LEU A 107 11.06 -0.02 -4.46
N SER A 108 10.54 -1.08 -3.84
CA SER A 108 9.94 -1.04 -2.50
C SER A 108 10.68 -1.96 -1.54
N SER A 109 10.69 -1.63 -0.25
CA SER A 109 11.17 -2.50 0.82
C SER A 109 10.12 -3.56 1.18
N TYR A 110 8.84 -3.23 1.05
CA TYR A 110 7.73 -4.16 1.20
C TYR A 110 6.49 -3.68 0.42
N ILE A 111 5.57 -4.61 0.21
CA ILE A 111 4.36 -4.39 -0.58
C ILE A 111 3.12 -4.52 0.31
N VAL A 112 2.13 -3.66 0.12
CA VAL A 112 0.81 -3.76 0.76
C VAL A 112 -0.28 -3.87 -0.30
N ILE A 113 -1.13 -4.88 -0.20
CA ILE A 113 -2.33 -5.06 -1.04
C ILE A 113 -3.53 -4.52 -0.27
N ASN A 114 -4.05 -3.36 -0.68
CA ASN A 114 -5.17 -2.73 0.00
C ASN A 114 -6.51 -3.16 -0.61
N VAL A 115 -7.23 -3.99 0.14
CA VAL A 115 -8.57 -4.50 -0.20
C VAL A 115 -9.66 -3.89 0.69
N SER A 116 -9.30 -2.97 1.59
CA SER A 116 -10.15 -2.50 2.68
C SER A 116 -10.80 -1.14 2.49
N CYS A 117 -10.54 -0.45 1.38
CA CYS A 117 -11.09 0.89 1.17
C CYS A 117 -12.63 0.86 0.99
N PRO A 118 -13.43 1.37 1.95
CA PRO A 118 -14.90 1.34 1.88
C PRO A 118 -15.43 2.31 0.80
N ASN A 119 -14.57 3.21 0.33
CA ASN A 119 -14.90 4.26 -0.63
C ASN A 119 -14.75 3.81 -2.10
N ILE A 120 -14.39 2.55 -2.35
CA ILE A 120 -14.25 1.97 -3.68
C ILE A 120 -15.29 0.86 -3.87
N LYS A 121 -16.14 1.01 -4.89
CA LYS A 121 -17.18 0.04 -5.20
C LYS A 121 -16.58 -1.34 -5.48
N ASN A 122 -17.28 -2.38 -5.02
CA ASN A 122 -16.97 -3.80 -5.20
C ASN A 122 -15.64 -4.27 -4.58
N LEU A 123 -14.93 -3.45 -3.80
CA LEU A 123 -13.69 -3.89 -3.15
C LEU A 123 -13.96 -4.88 -2.01
N THR A 124 -15.03 -4.68 -1.25
CA THR A 124 -15.48 -5.59 -0.18
C THR A 124 -15.78 -6.99 -0.69
N LYS A 125 -16.23 -7.14 -1.95
CA LYS A 125 -16.46 -8.46 -2.56
C LYS A 125 -15.17 -9.27 -2.69
N LEU A 126 -14.03 -8.61 -2.89
CA LEU A 126 -12.71 -9.27 -2.91
C LEU A 126 -12.35 -9.81 -1.53
N GLN A 127 -12.87 -9.23 -0.45
CA GLN A 127 -12.56 -9.68 0.91
C GLN A 127 -13.23 -11.03 1.24
N ASN A 128 -14.36 -11.34 0.62
CA ASN A 128 -15.07 -12.62 0.81
C ASN A 128 -14.21 -13.82 0.37
N ASP A 129 -13.46 -13.67 -0.73
CA ASP A 129 -12.48 -14.66 -1.17
C ASP A 129 -11.21 -14.00 -1.71
N LEU A 130 -10.28 -13.70 -0.80
CA LEU A 130 -8.98 -13.12 -1.13
C LEU A 130 -8.03 -14.09 -1.82
N LYS A 131 -8.28 -15.42 -1.77
CA LYS A 131 -7.28 -16.41 -2.16
C LYS A 131 -6.82 -16.25 -3.62
N PRO A 132 -7.72 -16.13 -4.63
CA PRO A 132 -7.29 -15.99 -6.03
C PRO A 132 -6.46 -14.72 -6.27
N LEU A 133 -6.86 -13.60 -5.65
CA LEU A 133 -6.13 -12.34 -5.75
C LEU A 133 -4.71 -12.47 -5.17
N LEU A 134 -4.58 -13.05 -3.98
CA LEU A 134 -3.30 -13.18 -3.29
C LEU A 134 -2.35 -14.15 -3.99
N GLU A 135 -2.87 -15.20 -4.62
CA GLU A 135 -2.07 -16.12 -5.44
C GLU A 135 -1.44 -15.40 -6.64
N GLU A 136 -2.23 -14.61 -7.38
CA GLU A 136 -1.72 -13.84 -8.52
C GLU A 136 -0.74 -12.74 -8.09
N CYS A 137 -1.04 -12.04 -6.99
CA CYS A 137 -0.11 -11.07 -6.42
C CYS A 137 1.19 -11.73 -5.95
N SER A 138 1.13 -12.94 -5.38
CA SER A 138 2.33 -13.69 -4.99
C SER A 138 3.19 -14.04 -6.18
N LYS A 139 2.58 -14.57 -7.25
CA LYS A 139 3.30 -14.92 -8.48
C LYS A 139 3.99 -13.69 -9.05
N ALA A 140 3.27 -12.56 -9.12
CA ALA A 140 3.83 -11.31 -9.60
C ALA A 140 5.01 -10.82 -8.73
N ARG A 141 4.91 -10.94 -7.40
CA ARG A 141 5.99 -10.59 -6.47
C ARG A 141 7.19 -11.52 -6.65
N ASP A 142 6.96 -12.83 -6.70
CA ASP A 142 8.01 -13.85 -6.87
C ASP A 142 8.77 -13.70 -8.21
N GLU A 143 8.10 -13.17 -9.24
CA GLU A 143 8.69 -12.89 -10.56
C GLU A 143 9.68 -11.71 -10.52
N VAL A 144 9.43 -10.67 -9.72
CA VAL A 144 10.15 -9.39 -9.82
C VAL A 144 10.90 -8.95 -8.56
N CYS A 145 10.53 -9.47 -7.38
CA CYS A 145 11.01 -9.01 -6.08
C CYS A 145 10.73 -10.04 -4.97
N LYS A 146 11.12 -11.29 -5.20
CA LYS A 146 10.78 -12.48 -4.38
C LYS A 146 11.10 -12.32 -2.88
N GLU A 147 12.15 -11.59 -2.56
CA GLU A 147 12.63 -11.36 -1.20
C GLU A 147 11.77 -10.34 -0.42
N LYS A 148 10.93 -9.54 -1.10
CA LYS A 148 10.13 -8.50 -0.45
C LYS A 148 8.95 -9.10 0.29
N MET A 149 8.68 -8.61 1.49
CA MET A 149 7.48 -8.98 2.24
C MET A 149 6.24 -8.42 1.55
N MET A 150 5.14 -9.18 1.57
CA MET A 150 3.85 -8.75 1.09
C MET A 150 2.81 -8.84 2.20
N PHE A 151 2.13 -7.72 2.44
CA PHE A 151 1.08 -7.53 3.41
C PHE A 151 -0.27 -7.32 2.74
N VAL A 152 -1.34 -7.64 3.46
CA VAL A 152 -2.72 -7.46 2.99
C VAL A 152 -3.46 -6.60 3.98
N LYS A 153 -3.88 -5.41 3.56
CA LYS A 153 -4.65 -4.48 4.39
C LYS A 153 -6.13 -4.78 4.25
N VAL A 154 -6.71 -5.35 5.30
CA VAL A 154 -8.14 -5.72 5.39
C VAL A 154 -8.92 -4.72 6.26
N GLY A 155 -10.26 -4.70 6.14
CA GLY A 155 -11.11 -3.79 6.92
C GLY A 155 -11.44 -4.36 8.30
N PRO A 156 -11.86 -3.51 9.26
CA PRO A 156 -12.25 -3.95 10.60
C PRO A 156 -13.55 -4.78 10.59
N ASP A 157 -14.37 -4.64 9.54
CA ASP A 157 -15.67 -5.31 9.41
C ASP A 157 -15.57 -6.82 9.09
N LEU A 158 -14.35 -7.36 8.95
CA LEU A 158 -14.16 -8.81 8.82
C LEU A 158 -14.39 -9.50 10.16
N SER A 159 -15.22 -10.54 10.16
CA SER A 159 -15.41 -11.40 11.35
C SER A 159 -14.08 -12.04 11.78
N GLU A 160 -13.93 -12.38 13.06
CA GLU A 160 -12.74 -13.11 13.53
C GLU A 160 -12.48 -14.39 12.74
N GLY A 161 -13.53 -15.06 12.26
CA GLY A 161 -13.43 -16.25 11.41
C GLY A 161 -12.76 -15.95 10.07
N GLU A 162 -13.15 -14.84 9.42
CA GLU A 162 -12.56 -14.38 8.15
C GLU A 162 -11.12 -13.91 8.34
N GLN A 163 -10.84 -13.18 9.42
CA GLN A 163 -9.49 -12.74 9.79
C GLN A 163 -8.56 -13.95 10.05
N ARG A 164 -9.01 -14.94 10.83
CA ARG A 164 -8.28 -16.20 11.06
C ARG A 164 -8.11 -16.99 9.76
N GLY A 165 -9.13 -17.02 8.92
CA GLY A 165 -9.11 -17.69 7.62
C GLY A 165 -8.08 -17.07 6.68
N ALA A 166 -7.99 -15.74 6.64
CA ALA A 166 -6.97 -15.02 5.88
C ALA A 166 -5.57 -15.38 6.41
N LYS A 167 -5.35 -15.26 7.74
CA LYS A 167 -4.06 -15.58 8.38
C LYS A 167 -3.62 -17.03 8.10
N ARG A 168 -4.52 -18.01 8.21
CA ARG A 168 -4.23 -19.44 7.93
C ARG A 168 -3.89 -19.71 6.47
N ARG A 169 -4.62 -19.11 5.52
CA ARG A 169 -4.36 -19.28 4.08
C ARG A 169 -3.02 -18.70 3.63
N CYS A 170 -2.45 -17.82 4.44
CA CYS A 170 -1.21 -17.11 4.16
C CYS A 170 0.02 -17.63 4.92
N ALA A 171 -0.17 -18.53 5.88
CA ALA A 171 0.90 -19.09 6.69
C ALA A 171 1.95 -19.77 5.79
N GLY A 172 3.18 -19.25 5.80
CA GLY A 172 4.33 -19.76 5.04
C GLY A 172 4.75 -18.95 3.80
N ARG A 173 3.93 -17.99 3.32
CA ARG A 173 4.28 -17.13 2.16
C ARG A 173 3.89 -15.65 2.28
N PHE A 174 2.99 -15.28 3.21
CA PHE A 174 2.54 -13.90 3.36
C PHE A 174 2.41 -13.53 4.84
N VAL A 175 2.75 -12.29 5.17
CA VAL A 175 2.48 -11.72 6.48
C VAL A 175 1.19 -10.91 6.34
N ILE A 176 0.09 -11.37 6.91
CA ILE A 176 -1.12 -10.55 6.94
C ILE A 176 -1.03 -9.63 8.13
N ASP A 177 -0.86 -8.34 7.84
CA ASP A 177 -1.06 -7.29 8.84
C ASP A 177 -2.48 -6.75 8.73
N ILE A 178 -3.29 -7.05 9.74
CA ILE A 178 -4.66 -6.53 9.85
C ILE A 178 -4.52 -5.12 10.39
N VAL A 179 -4.56 -4.12 9.50
CA VAL A 179 -4.62 -2.73 9.94
C VAL A 179 -6.07 -2.41 10.29
N GLU A 180 -6.41 -2.54 11.57
CA GLU A 180 -7.65 -2.01 12.12
C GLU A 180 -7.64 -0.48 11.98
N ILE A 181 -8.48 0.05 11.10
CA ILE A 181 -8.80 1.48 11.09
C ILE A 181 -10.15 1.60 11.76
N TYR A 182 -10.15 1.92 13.07
CA TYR A 182 -11.35 2.36 13.75
C TYR A 182 -11.79 3.68 13.12
N SER A 183 -13.03 3.70 12.60
CA SER A 183 -13.72 4.91 12.13
C SER A 183 -14.75 5.35 13.16
#